data_AF-A0ABD6CHW6-F1
#
_entry.id   AF-A0ABD6CHW6-F1
#
_cell.length_a   1.000
_cell.length_b   1.000
_cell.length_c   1.000
_cell.angle_alpha   90.00
_cell.angle_beta   90.00
_cell.angle_gamma   90.00
#
_symmetry.space_group_name_H-M   'P 1'
#
loop_
_entity.id
_entity.type
_entity.pdbx_description
1 polymer ?
#
loop_
_entity_poly.entity_id
_entity_poly.type
_entity_poly.pdbx_seq_one_letter_code
_entity_poly.pdbx_strand_id
1 'polypeptide(L)'
;MTDEWVPVEEVTDQPADSTPQFEIQTSYRSAGTHVVIGTDSAGPIGSENFVQVSGAEYSLTRHFYFESVARDRLTSFADRLVHDEAFRSRSLAGTADWKQVADIYGEASRRIEAVFEDRGLLTHRIGQTSETDRYERATDCLHAICEDAFHEIDRQVRSDDLIDGLDTFIADCLDRAREEAATIADRAETHRID
;
A
#
# COMPACT_ATOMS: atom_id res chain seq x y z
N MET A 1 26.38 -29.94 2.88
CA MET A 1 26.03 -28.81 3.75
C MET A 1 24.54 -28.61 3.58
N THR A 2 23.77 -29.12 4.53
CA THR A 2 22.31 -28.98 4.58
C THR A 2 22.02 -27.68 5.32
N ASP A 3 21.38 -26.73 4.63
CA ASP A 3 20.84 -25.52 5.24
C ASP A 3 19.80 -25.93 6.29
N GLU A 4 20.14 -25.69 7.55
CA GLU A 4 19.30 -26.01 8.69
C GLU A 4 18.37 -24.83 8.94
N TRP A 5 17.07 -25.11 8.79
CA TRP A 5 15.99 -24.20 9.13
C TRP A 5 16.00 -23.92 10.64
N VAL A 6 16.12 -22.65 11.03
CA VAL A 6 15.93 -22.23 12.41
C VAL A 6 14.81 -21.18 12.44
N PRO A 7 13.63 -21.49 13.01
CA PRO A 7 12.61 -20.49 13.29
C PRO A 7 13.13 -19.53 14.36
N VAL A 8 12.96 -18.23 14.13
CA VAL A 8 13.21 -17.19 15.14
C VAL A 8 11.88 -16.92 15.83
N GLU A 9 11.74 -17.30 17.10
CA GLU A 9 10.63 -16.86 17.95
C GLU A 9 10.89 -15.43 18.40
N GLU A 10 10.07 -14.49 17.94
CA GLU A 10 10.10 -13.09 18.40
C GLU A 10 9.07 -12.93 19.52
N VAL A 11 9.54 -12.52 20.70
CA VAL A 11 8.71 -12.20 21.86
C VAL A 11 8.13 -10.79 21.66
N THR A 12 6.85 -10.70 21.35
CA THR A 12 6.11 -9.43 21.31
C THR A 12 5.21 -9.32 22.55
N ASP A 13 5.58 -8.42 23.45
CA ASP A 13 4.71 -7.93 24.53
C ASP A 13 3.80 -6.86 23.93
N GLN A 14 2.75 -7.29 23.20
CA GLN A 14 1.68 -6.43 22.70
C GLN A 14 0.35 -6.76 23.39
N PRO A 15 -0.49 -5.76 23.72
CA PRO A 15 -1.81 -5.98 24.28
C PRO A 15 -2.65 -6.82 23.30
N ALA A 16 -3.41 -7.79 23.85
CA ALA A 16 -4.14 -8.83 23.12
C ALA A 16 -5.25 -8.36 22.15
N ASP A 17 -5.39 -7.05 21.94
CA ASP A 17 -6.45 -6.41 21.15
C ASP A 17 -5.90 -5.41 20.12
N SER A 18 -4.59 -5.46 19.83
CA SER A 18 -3.96 -4.69 18.77
C SER A 18 -3.50 -5.65 17.69
N THR A 19 -4.18 -5.70 16.55
CA THR A 19 -3.65 -6.36 15.36
C THR A 19 -2.27 -5.75 15.07
N PRO A 20 -1.20 -6.55 14.96
CA PRO A 20 0.12 -6.01 14.70
C PRO A 20 0.08 -5.22 13.39
N GLN A 21 0.60 -3.99 13.45
CA GLN A 21 0.68 -3.13 12.27
C GLN A 21 1.62 -3.72 11.20
N PHE A 22 2.52 -4.58 11.63
CA PHE A 22 3.54 -5.21 10.82
C PHE A 22 3.75 -6.65 11.29
N GLU A 23 3.65 -7.63 10.39
CA GLU A 23 3.84 -9.04 10.70
C GLU A 23 4.79 -9.70 9.70
N ILE A 24 5.92 -10.23 10.18
CA ILE A 24 6.86 -10.98 9.34
C ILE A 24 6.37 -12.41 9.20
N GLN A 25 5.99 -12.79 7.99
CA GLN A 25 5.61 -14.16 7.68
C GLN A 25 6.82 -15.03 7.33
N THR A 26 7.85 -14.44 6.72
CA THR A 26 9.04 -15.16 6.26
C THR A 26 10.24 -14.24 6.17
N SER A 27 11.40 -14.70 6.63
CA SER A 27 12.67 -14.02 6.49
C SER A 27 13.79 -15.02 6.21
N TYR A 28 14.64 -14.76 5.22
CA TYR A 28 15.74 -15.65 4.86
C TYR A 28 16.90 -14.90 4.20
N ARG A 29 18.06 -15.55 4.12
CA ARG A 29 19.21 -15.05 3.36
C ARG A 29 19.40 -15.88 2.09
N SER A 30 19.65 -15.21 0.97
CA SER A 30 20.02 -15.84 -0.30
C SER A 30 21.03 -14.97 -1.04
N ALA A 31 22.11 -15.58 -1.55
CA ALA A 31 23.17 -14.90 -2.31
C ALA A 31 23.68 -13.58 -1.67
N GLY A 32 23.90 -13.58 -0.35
CA GLY A 32 24.37 -12.39 0.39
C GLY A 32 23.30 -11.30 0.60
N THR A 33 22.05 -11.58 0.25
CA THR A 33 20.90 -10.69 0.37
C THR A 33 19.95 -11.19 1.46
N HIS A 34 19.34 -10.28 2.20
CA HIS A 34 18.30 -10.57 3.19
C HIS A 34 16.93 -10.28 2.58
N VAL A 35 16.02 -11.24 2.67
CA VAL A 35 14.64 -11.14 2.18
C VAL A 35 13.70 -11.19 3.37
N VAL A 36 12.72 -10.29 3.40
CA VAL A 36 11.60 -10.27 4.35
C VAL A 36 10.30 -10.23 3.54
N ILE A 37 9.35 -11.08 3.91
CA ILE A 37 7.99 -11.12 3.36
C ILE A 37 7.05 -11.05 4.55
N GLY A 38 6.06 -10.18 4.47
CA GLY A 38 5.13 -9.96 5.56
C GLY A 38 3.91 -9.16 5.16
N THR A 39 3.13 -8.81 6.17
CA THR A 39 2.00 -7.89 6.06
C THR A 39 2.30 -6.57 6.77
N ASP A 40 1.76 -5.48 6.24
CA ASP A 40 1.92 -4.13 6.79
C ASP A 40 0.59 -3.37 6.66
N SER A 41 -0.19 -3.33 7.74
CA SER A 41 -1.46 -2.60 7.79
C SER A 41 -1.28 -1.09 8.00
N ALA A 42 -0.06 -0.63 8.27
CA ALA A 42 0.31 0.78 8.21
C ALA A 42 0.97 1.17 6.87
N GLY A 43 1.03 0.24 5.92
CA GLY A 43 1.54 0.46 4.58
C GLY A 43 0.63 1.39 3.76
N PRO A 44 1.02 1.73 2.52
CA PRO A 44 0.18 2.59 1.69
C PRO A 44 -1.20 1.96 1.44
N ILE A 45 -2.20 2.81 1.22
CA ILE A 45 -3.60 2.42 1.02
C ILE A 45 -3.70 1.31 -0.03
N GLY A 46 -4.50 0.29 0.30
CA GLY A 46 -4.71 -0.88 -0.56
C GLY A 46 -3.56 -1.88 -0.55
N SER A 47 -2.48 -1.66 0.20
CA SER A 47 -1.44 -2.67 0.38
C SER A 47 -1.59 -3.41 1.70
N GLU A 48 -1.59 -4.74 1.62
CA GLU A 48 -1.54 -5.60 2.79
C GLU A 48 -0.22 -6.34 2.87
N ASN A 49 0.32 -6.76 1.73
CA ASN A 49 1.52 -7.61 1.65
C ASN A 49 2.71 -6.80 1.14
N PHE A 50 3.89 -7.08 1.68
CA PHE A 50 5.14 -6.51 1.19
C PHE A 50 6.24 -7.56 1.04
N VAL A 51 7.20 -7.23 0.17
CA VAL A 51 8.49 -7.91 0.06
C VAL A 51 9.58 -6.87 0.19
N GLN A 52 10.48 -7.05 1.14
CA GLN A 52 11.70 -6.27 1.27
C GLN A 52 12.92 -7.14 0.97
N VAL A 53 13.80 -6.64 0.10
CA VAL A 53 15.06 -7.31 -0.30
C VAL A 53 16.21 -6.35 -0.06
N SER A 54 17.13 -6.71 0.82
CA SER A 54 18.25 -5.87 1.25
C SER A 54 19.60 -6.57 1.03
N GLY A 55 20.43 -6.00 0.17
CA GLY A 55 21.82 -6.42 -0.06
C GLY A 55 22.82 -5.51 0.68
N ALA A 56 24.11 -5.65 0.38
CA ALA A 56 25.15 -4.85 1.01
C ALA A 56 25.03 -3.34 0.74
N GLU A 57 24.55 -2.97 -0.46
CA GLU A 57 24.52 -1.57 -0.94
C GLU A 57 23.13 -1.11 -1.38
N TYR A 58 22.11 -1.95 -1.20
CA TYR A 58 20.77 -1.65 -1.68
C TYR A 58 19.69 -2.21 -0.76
N SER A 59 18.55 -1.54 -0.72
CA SER A 59 17.32 -2.05 -0.13
C SER A 59 16.15 -1.67 -1.04
N LEU A 60 15.30 -2.63 -1.34
CA LEU A 60 14.10 -2.45 -2.14
C LEU A 60 12.91 -3.04 -1.39
N THR A 61 11.88 -2.23 -1.22
CA THR A 61 10.58 -2.68 -0.70
C THR A 61 9.55 -2.56 -1.80
N ARG A 62 8.77 -3.62 -1.98
CA ARG A 62 7.59 -3.64 -2.84
C ARG A 62 6.38 -3.95 -1.99
N HIS A 63 5.42 -3.03 -1.99
CA HIS A 63 4.06 -3.29 -1.55
C HIS A 63 3.25 -3.89 -2.70
N PHE A 64 2.29 -4.74 -2.38
CA PHE A 64 1.36 -5.32 -3.34
C PHE A 64 -0.02 -4.72 -3.08
N TYR A 65 -0.51 -3.93 -4.03
CA TYR A 65 -1.72 -3.12 -3.91
C TYR A 65 -2.92 -3.83 -4.52
N PHE A 66 -4.07 -3.78 -3.83
CA PHE A 66 -5.41 -4.22 -4.27
C PHE A 66 -5.46 -5.63 -4.87
N GLU A 67 -4.46 -6.46 -4.56
CA GLU A 67 -4.34 -7.82 -5.05
C GLU A 67 -4.37 -8.78 -3.87
N SER A 68 -5.21 -9.80 -3.95
CA SER A 68 -4.97 -11.00 -3.16
C SER A 68 -3.74 -11.70 -3.74
N VAL A 69 -2.62 -11.63 -3.04
CA VAL A 69 -1.35 -12.17 -3.54
C VAL A 69 -1.07 -13.52 -2.92
N ALA A 70 -1.06 -14.56 -3.75
CA ALA A 70 -0.58 -15.87 -3.34
C ALA A 70 0.90 -15.79 -2.95
N ARG A 71 1.30 -16.51 -1.89
CA ARG A 71 2.67 -16.55 -1.38
C ARG A 71 3.72 -16.83 -2.46
N ASP A 72 3.40 -17.70 -3.42
CA ASP A 72 4.29 -18.03 -4.54
C ASP A 72 4.67 -16.82 -5.39
N ARG A 73 3.76 -15.83 -5.54
CA ARG A 73 4.03 -14.58 -6.26
C ARG A 73 4.96 -13.67 -5.47
N LEU A 74 4.82 -13.59 -4.14
CA LEU A 74 5.74 -12.84 -3.27
C LEU A 74 7.15 -13.45 -3.33
N THR A 75 7.26 -14.77 -3.17
CA THR A 75 8.52 -15.49 -3.23
C THR A 75 9.17 -15.39 -4.60
N SER A 76 8.41 -15.53 -5.69
CA SER A 76 8.93 -15.40 -7.06
C SER A 76 9.48 -14.00 -7.34
N PHE A 77 8.82 -12.95 -6.81
CA PHE A 77 9.34 -11.59 -6.91
C PHE A 77 10.65 -11.42 -6.14
N ALA A 78 10.72 -11.92 -4.90
CA ALA A 78 11.93 -11.89 -4.10
C ALA A 78 13.09 -12.64 -4.78
N ASP A 79 12.84 -13.86 -5.25
CA ASP A 79 13.80 -14.68 -5.99
C ASP A 79 14.35 -13.95 -7.21
N ARG A 80 13.46 -13.32 -7.99
CA ARG A 80 13.85 -12.51 -9.14
C ARG A 80 14.72 -11.32 -8.74
N LEU A 81 14.40 -10.58 -7.67
CA LEU A 81 15.26 -9.48 -7.20
C LEU A 81 16.65 -9.96 -6.75
N VAL A 82 16.75 -11.14 -6.15
CA VAL A 82 18.02 -11.69 -5.67
C VAL A 82 18.86 -12.22 -6.84
N HIS A 83 18.26 -12.94 -7.79
CA HIS A 83 18.99 -13.74 -8.78
C HIS A 83 19.02 -13.13 -10.19
N ASP A 84 18.12 -12.22 -10.54
CA ASP A 84 18.10 -11.52 -11.84
C ASP A 84 18.69 -10.10 -11.69
N GLU A 85 19.99 -9.97 -12.00
CA GLU A 85 20.72 -8.69 -11.90
C GLU A 85 20.13 -7.60 -12.80
N ALA A 86 19.63 -7.95 -13.99
CA ALA A 86 19.04 -6.99 -14.90
C ALA A 86 17.71 -6.47 -14.35
N PHE A 87 16.87 -7.35 -13.79
CA PHE A 87 15.64 -6.96 -13.12
C PHE A 87 15.90 -6.11 -11.87
N ARG A 88 16.88 -6.50 -11.05
CA ARG A 88 17.30 -5.71 -9.88
C ARG A 88 17.79 -4.32 -10.30
N SER A 89 18.62 -4.23 -11.33
CA SER A 89 19.13 -2.96 -11.84
C SER A 89 18.02 -2.04 -12.32
N ARG A 90 17.05 -2.56 -13.09
CA ARG A 90 15.86 -1.79 -13.50
C ARG A 90 15.00 -1.36 -12.31
N SER A 91 14.87 -2.23 -11.31
CA SER A 91 14.13 -1.93 -10.08
C SER A 91 14.77 -0.81 -9.27
N LEU A 92 16.10 -0.82 -9.12
CA LEU A 92 16.86 0.25 -8.45
C LEU A 92 16.83 1.55 -9.23
N ALA A 93 16.88 1.48 -10.56
CA ALA A 93 16.80 2.64 -11.44
C ALA A 93 15.38 3.22 -11.59
N GLY A 94 14.37 2.62 -10.98
CA GLY A 94 12.98 3.07 -11.12
C GLY A 94 12.34 2.78 -12.48
N THR A 95 12.98 1.95 -13.32
CA THR A 95 12.53 1.68 -14.70
C THR A 95 11.76 0.38 -14.84
N ALA A 96 11.74 -0.47 -13.81
CA ALA A 96 10.87 -1.64 -13.80
C ALA A 96 9.40 -1.21 -13.63
N ASP A 97 8.48 -1.79 -14.41
CA ASP A 97 7.05 -1.41 -14.45
C ASP A 97 6.45 -1.34 -13.04
N TRP A 98 6.69 -2.35 -12.21
CA TRP A 98 6.17 -2.39 -10.83
C TRP A 98 6.62 -1.18 -10.00
N LYS A 99 7.84 -0.68 -10.23
CA LYS A 99 8.42 0.42 -9.48
C LYS A 99 7.87 1.75 -9.97
N GLN A 100 7.69 1.90 -11.28
CA GLN A 100 7.00 3.04 -11.87
C GLN A 100 5.56 3.15 -11.34
N VAL A 101 4.82 2.04 -11.33
CA VAL A 101 3.46 1.97 -10.74
C VAL A 101 3.49 2.38 -9.27
N ALA A 102 4.38 1.80 -8.46
CA ALA A 102 4.46 2.09 -7.04
C ALA A 102 4.80 3.56 -6.75
N ASP A 103 5.67 4.18 -7.55
CA ASP A 103 6.08 5.58 -7.37
C ASP A 103 4.95 6.55 -7.73
N ILE A 104 4.28 6.33 -8.87
CA ILE A 104 3.15 7.16 -9.30
C ILE A 104 1.96 6.98 -8.35
N TYR A 105 1.61 5.73 -8.04
CA TYR A 105 0.51 5.43 -7.13
C TYR A 105 0.78 5.95 -5.72
N GLY A 106 2.00 5.77 -5.20
CA GLY A 106 2.36 6.25 -3.87
C GLY A 106 2.20 7.77 -3.72
N GLU A 107 2.45 8.54 -4.78
CA GLU A 107 2.18 9.98 -4.76
C GLU A 107 0.69 10.30 -4.90
N ALA A 108 -0.02 9.62 -5.81
CA ALA A 108 -1.46 9.82 -6.01
C ALA A 108 -2.25 9.50 -4.73
N SER A 109 -1.98 8.37 -4.09
CA SER A 109 -2.69 7.93 -2.88
C SER A 109 -2.49 8.89 -1.71
N ARG A 110 -1.26 9.38 -1.47
CA ARG A 110 -1.00 10.42 -0.45
C ARG A 110 -1.80 11.69 -0.68
N ARG A 111 -1.89 12.14 -1.94
CA ARG A 111 -2.66 13.35 -2.28
C ARG A 111 -4.15 13.15 -2.10
N ILE A 112 -4.67 11.96 -2.41
CA ILE A 112 -6.08 11.59 -2.19
C ILE A 112 -6.37 11.50 -0.68
N GLU A 113 -5.52 10.81 0.08
CA GLU A 113 -5.63 10.65 1.53
C GLU A 113 -5.67 11.99 2.25
N ALA A 114 -4.77 12.92 1.89
CA ALA A 114 -4.71 14.25 2.47
C ALA A 114 -6.06 15.01 2.37
N VAL A 115 -6.84 14.78 1.31
CA VAL A 115 -8.17 15.41 1.17
C VAL A 115 -9.15 14.98 2.27
N PHE A 116 -9.11 13.70 2.67
CA PHE A 116 -9.94 13.17 3.75
C PHE A 116 -9.37 13.53 5.12
N GLU A 117 -8.05 13.53 5.26
CA GLU A 117 -7.35 13.91 6.50
C GLU A 117 -7.60 15.39 6.85
N ASP A 118 -7.47 16.31 5.88
CA ASP A 118 -7.70 17.76 6.06
C ASP A 118 -9.13 18.07 6.54
N ARG A 119 -10.07 17.16 6.31
CA ARG A 119 -11.48 17.25 6.75
C ARG A 119 -11.73 16.55 8.09
N GLY A 120 -10.69 15.96 8.70
CA GLY A 120 -10.79 15.22 9.96
C GLY A 120 -11.66 13.96 9.86
N LEU A 121 -11.72 13.34 8.67
CA LEU A 121 -12.56 12.18 8.40
C LEU A 121 -11.87 10.84 8.71
N LEU A 122 -10.54 10.83 8.77
CA LEU A 122 -9.74 9.63 9.04
C LEU A 122 -9.46 9.41 10.53
N THR A 123 -10.27 10.03 11.39
CA THR A 123 -10.22 9.82 12.85
C THR A 123 -11.64 9.70 13.41
N HIS A 124 -11.79 8.86 14.42
CA HIS A 124 -13.03 8.73 15.18
C HIS A 124 -12.72 8.43 16.64
N ARG A 125 -13.65 8.79 17.53
CA ARG A 125 -13.59 8.39 18.93
C ARG A 125 -14.37 7.11 19.15
N ILE A 126 -13.72 6.12 19.75
CA ILE A 126 -14.34 4.83 20.08
C ILE A 126 -15.57 5.07 20.99
N GLY A 127 -16.70 4.47 20.61
CA GLY A 127 -17.96 4.57 21.36
C GLY A 127 -18.94 5.66 20.88
N GLN A 128 -18.63 6.37 19.79
CA GLN A 128 -19.57 7.29 19.12
C GLN A 128 -19.96 6.77 17.75
N THR A 129 -21.12 6.12 17.65
CA THR A 129 -21.58 5.45 16.42
C THR A 129 -21.61 6.36 15.21
N SER A 130 -22.02 7.63 15.34
CA SER A 130 -22.02 8.58 14.22
C SER A 130 -20.61 8.97 13.74
N GLU A 131 -19.61 9.00 14.63
CA GLU A 131 -18.22 9.22 14.23
C GLU A 131 -17.62 7.96 13.57
N THR A 132 -17.98 6.77 14.06
CA THR A 132 -17.60 5.49 13.45
C THR A 132 -18.18 5.34 12.05
N ASP A 133 -19.49 5.54 11.86
CA ASP A 133 -20.14 5.46 10.54
C ASP A 133 -19.52 6.44 9.52
N ARG A 134 -19.16 7.63 10.00
CA ARG A 134 -18.50 8.66 9.19
C ARG A 134 -17.09 8.23 8.78
N TYR A 135 -16.33 7.69 9.72
CA TYR A 135 -14.98 7.18 9.49
C TYR A 135 -14.97 5.98 8.55
N GLU A 136 -15.88 5.02 8.74
CA GLU A 136 -16.02 3.84 7.88
C GLU A 136 -16.35 4.28 6.45
N ARG A 137 -17.36 5.15 6.28
CA ARG A 137 -17.70 5.68 4.95
C ARG A 137 -16.54 6.42 4.31
N ALA A 138 -15.81 7.24 5.06
CA ALA A 138 -14.65 7.95 4.54
C ALA A 138 -13.53 6.98 4.10
N THR A 139 -13.28 5.95 4.89
CA THR A 139 -12.28 4.92 4.60
C THR A 139 -12.67 4.09 3.37
N ASP A 140 -13.94 3.72 3.23
CA ASP A 140 -14.46 3.01 2.05
C ASP A 140 -14.35 3.86 0.78
N CYS A 141 -14.71 5.15 0.86
CA CYS A 141 -14.59 6.07 -0.27
C CYS A 141 -13.12 6.29 -0.66
N LEU A 142 -12.24 6.49 0.31
CA LEU A 142 -10.79 6.61 0.11
C LEU A 142 -10.25 5.35 -0.57
N HIS A 143 -10.57 4.17 -0.05
CA HIS A 143 -10.14 2.89 -0.60
C HIS A 143 -10.60 2.73 -2.06
N ALA A 144 -11.88 2.98 -2.36
CA ALA A 144 -12.42 2.87 -3.71
C ALA A 144 -11.75 3.82 -4.71
N ILE A 145 -11.51 5.08 -4.32
CA ILE A 145 -10.83 6.05 -5.20
C ILE A 145 -9.38 5.64 -5.45
N CYS A 146 -8.69 5.18 -4.40
CA CYS A 146 -7.32 4.70 -4.52
C CYS A 146 -7.22 3.42 -5.36
N GLU A 147 -8.19 2.52 -5.27
CA GLU A 147 -8.25 1.31 -6.10
C GLU A 147 -8.42 1.66 -7.59
N ASP A 148 -9.34 2.57 -7.91
CA ASP A 148 -9.52 3.08 -9.28
C ASP A 148 -8.23 3.73 -9.81
N ALA A 149 -7.57 4.56 -8.98
CA ALA A 149 -6.29 5.17 -9.29
C ALA A 149 -5.20 4.14 -9.58
N PHE A 150 -5.07 3.13 -8.71
CA PHE A 150 -4.07 2.08 -8.88
C PHE A 150 -4.28 1.30 -10.19
N HIS A 151 -5.51 0.86 -10.47
CA HIS A 151 -5.78 0.06 -11.66
C HIS A 151 -5.51 0.83 -12.96
N GLU A 152 -5.85 2.12 -13.00
CA GLU A 152 -5.57 2.94 -14.17
C GLU A 152 -4.06 3.19 -14.34
N ILE A 153 -3.33 3.46 -13.25
CA ILE A 153 -1.85 3.58 -13.28
C ILE A 153 -1.21 2.27 -13.74
N ASP A 154 -1.60 1.13 -13.16
CA ASP A 154 -1.05 -0.19 -13.52
C ASP A 154 -1.33 -0.53 -14.99
N ARG A 155 -2.54 -0.22 -15.47
CA ARG A 155 -2.92 -0.40 -16.86
C ARG A 155 -2.03 0.43 -17.78
N GLN A 156 -1.92 1.75 -17.55
CA GLN A 156 -1.17 2.64 -18.43
C GLN A 156 0.32 2.31 -18.48
N VAL A 157 0.95 2.08 -17.32
CA VAL A 157 2.38 1.73 -17.25
C VAL A 157 2.68 0.43 -18.00
N ARG A 158 1.77 -0.56 -17.97
CA ARG A 158 2.00 -1.86 -18.64
C ARG A 158 1.59 -1.90 -20.10
N SER A 159 0.75 -0.97 -20.56
CA SER A 159 0.27 -0.95 -21.94
C SER A 159 1.26 -0.37 -22.94
N ASP A 160 2.36 0.26 -22.52
CA ASP A 160 3.22 1.13 -23.35
C ASP A 160 2.43 2.25 -24.08
N ASP A 161 1.13 2.38 -23.81
CA ASP A 161 0.32 3.54 -24.18
C ASP A 161 0.94 4.75 -23.50
N LEU A 162 1.11 5.83 -24.26
CA LEU A 162 1.58 7.10 -23.73
C LEU A 162 0.82 7.41 -22.45
N ILE A 163 1.53 7.88 -21.43
CA ILE A 163 1.03 8.46 -20.16
C ILE A 163 0.24 9.77 -20.46
N ASP A 164 -0.30 9.91 -21.68
CA ASP A 164 -1.12 11.01 -22.13
C ASP A 164 -2.51 10.83 -21.52
N GLY A 165 -2.71 11.49 -20.38
CA GLY A 165 -3.99 11.52 -19.67
C GLY A 165 -3.93 11.00 -18.24
N LEU A 166 -2.83 10.38 -17.80
CA LEU A 166 -2.71 9.92 -16.41
C LEU A 166 -2.82 11.07 -15.41
N ASP A 167 -2.17 12.21 -15.70
CA ASP A 167 -2.27 13.40 -14.86
C ASP A 167 -3.70 13.95 -14.79
N THR A 168 -4.45 13.85 -15.90
CA THR A 168 -5.87 14.26 -15.94
C THR A 168 -6.71 13.30 -15.11
N PHE A 169 -6.51 11.99 -15.26
CA PHE A 169 -7.22 10.98 -14.48
C PHE A 169 -6.94 11.13 -12.97
N ILE A 170 -5.68 11.35 -12.58
CA ILE A 170 -5.33 11.60 -11.17
C ILE A 170 -5.98 12.89 -10.66
N ALA A 171 -6.07 13.94 -11.49
CA ALA A 171 -6.79 15.16 -11.14
C ALA A 171 -8.29 14.89 -10.93
N ASP A 172 -8.91 14.09 -11.79
CA ASP A 172 -10.31 13.67 -11.65
C ASP A 172 -10.54 12.85 -10.37
N CYS A 173 -9.61 11.95 -10.02
CA CYS A 173 -9.64 11.22 -8.74
C CYS A 173 -9.60 12.18 -7.54
N LEU A 174 -8.78 13.24 -7.61
CA LEU A 174 -8.69 14.24 -6.55
C LEU A 174 -9.94 15.10 -6.44
N ASP A 175 -10.56 15.47 -7.56
CA ASP A 175 -11.82 16.20 -7.56
C ASP A 175 -12.95 15.35 -6.97
N ARG A 176 -13.05 14.08 -7.38
CA ARG A 176 -13.98 13.12 -6.75
C ARG A 176 -13.72 12.97 -5.25
N ALA A 177 -12.46 12.88 -4.82
CA ALA A 177 -12.12 12.81 -3.40
C ALA A 177 -12.61 14.04 -2.62
N ARG A 178 -12.48 15.25 -3.19
CA ARG A 178 -12.95 16.50 -2.57
C ARG A 178 -14.47 16.53 -2.47
N GLU A 179 -15.17 16.10 -3.51
CA GLU A 179 -16.64 16.04 -3.54
C GLU A 179 -17.19 15.04 -2.51
N GLU A 180 -16.62 13.84 -2.45
CA GLU A 180 -17.02 12.81 -1.48
C GLU A 180 -16.70 13.23 -0.05
N ALA A 181 -15.49 13.76 0.20
CA ALA A 181 -15.12 14.25 1.53
C ALA A 181 -16.03 15.40 2.00
N ALA A 182 -16.40 16.33 1.12
CA ALA A 182 -17.35 17.40 1.44
C ALA A 182 -18.74 16.82 1.77
N THR A 183 -19.23 15.89 0.94
CA THR A 183 -20.54 15.24 1.15
C THR A 183 -20.62 14.51 2.49
N ILE A 184 -19.54 13.82 2.88
CA ILE A 184 -19.47 13.11 4.16
C ILE A 184 -19.44 14.09 5.33
N ALA A 185 -18.66 15.18 5.22
CA ALA A 185 -18.56 16.20 6.26
C ALA A 185 -19.91 16.91 6.51
N ASP A 186 -20.60 17.34 5.44
CA ASP A 186 -21.86 18.08 5.54
C ASP A 186 -23.01 17.24 6.13
N ARG A 187 -23.04 15.94 5.82
CA ARG A 187 -24.02 15.01 6.41
C ARG A 187 -23.82 14.83 7.91
N ALA A 188 -22.58 14.89 8.40
CA ALA A 188 -22.27 14.78 9.82
C ALA A 188 -22.71 16.03 10.60
N GLU A 189 -22.61 17.22 10.00
CA GLU A 189 -23.07 18.47 10.63
C GLU A 189 -24.60 18.53 10.75
N THR A 190 -25.31 18.00 9.75
CA THR A 190 -26.79 17.92 9.77
C THR A 190 -27.32 17.06 10.93
N HIS A 191 -26.62 15.99 11.30
CA HIS A 191 -27.03 15.08 12.39
C HIS A 191 -26.62 15.57 13.80
N ARG A 192 -25.94 16.71 13.90
CA ARG A 192 -25.50 17.30 15.18
C ARG A 192 -26.45 18.38 15.71
N ILE A 193 -27.40 18.82 14.88
CA ILE A 193 -28.33 19.94 15.18
C ILE A 193 -29.67 19.44 15.76
N ASP A 194 -29.94 18.13 15.73
CA ASP A 194 -31.10 17.49 16.35
C ASP A 194 -30.77 16.91 17.76
#